data_AF-A0A8T3PY71-F1
#
_entry.id   AF-A0A8T3PY71-F1
#
_cell.length_a   1.000
_cell.length_b   1.000
_cell.length_c   1.000
_cell.angle_alpha   90.00
_cell.angle_beta   90.00
_cell.angle_gamma   90.00
#
_symmetry.space_group_name_H-M   'P 1'
#
loop_
_entity.id
_entity.type
_entity.pdbx_description
1 polymer ?
#
loop_
_entity_poly.entity_id
_entity_poly.type
_entity_poly.pdbx_seq_one_letter_code
_entity_poly.pdbx_strand_id
1 'polypeptide(L)'
;MSGDDRELLDEQIRYYRARAAEYDATSTPEADPFADAADRVRAALRAFGPRGRVLELAAGTGQWTGLLAEYADELIATDASPEMLELNAAKVGERGVRYRVADAFAMEPTHDHDVVSSDSSCPTSLEAASSPSGRVLPASWRPAVVSSSSTRRRTACGRRTGSTRARASCGEPSAAATPTARSRCCGAPRSSSGCSVTSGGAHWSVPSCRSTGGRLAGSCRRNHRWYDVGMPAITVDDITTLPRIPAADPVRARARAVRSVTTAPRGFEGDGFPVRRAFHGVDLSELDPFIHLDQMGEVEYAPGEPKGTPWHPHRGFETVTYMIDGTFEHSDSNGGGGVITNGDTQWMTAGAGILHIEKPPEALVASGGLFHGFQLWVNLPKALKWSPPRYQDIRAREVAMLASADGGALLRVIAGEVGGHAGPGSTYTPMSLVHATLSPEAELSIPWRAHYNALVYVLAGAGAVGAERVPLQTGQLAVLGPGNAVSVSASRTQESRSPTLDVLVLGGRPIREPVAWAGPFVMNTRDEVMQAFTDYQAGRLGSIPVVHGAPTTLTESQPDA
;
A
#
# COMPACT_ATOMS: atom_id res chain seq x y z
N MET A 1 29.11 -15.56 -6.39
CA MET A 1 28.25 -16.37 -7.26
C MET A 1 28.57 -17.84 -7.03
N SER A 2 27.53 -18.66 -6.86
CA SER A 2 27.55 -20.12 -7.03
C SER A 2 27.73 -20.50 -8.51
N GLY A 3 27.51 -21.77 -8.88
CA GLY A 3 27.39 -22.17 -10.29
C GLY A 3 26.08 -21.67 -10.88
N ASP A 4 24.99 -22.02 -10.21
CA ASP A 4 23.59 -21.72 -10.51
C ASP A 4 23.36 -20.20 -10.66
N ASP A 5 23.95 -19.38 -9.78
CA ASP A 5 23.91 -17.91 -9.84
C ASP A 5 24.46 -17.38 -11.18
N ARG A 6 25.46 -18.07 -11.76
CA ARG A 6 26.08 -17.65 -13.02
C ARG A 6 25.32 -18.16 -14.23
N GLU A 7 24.76 -19.36 -14.18
CA GLU A 7 23.89 -19.85 -15.25
C GLU A 7 22.65 -18.96 -15.43
N LEU A 8 22.05 -18.50 -14.33
CA LEU A 8 20.95 -17.52 -14.34
C LEU A 8 21.39 -16.15 -14.88
N LEU A 9 22.57 -15.65 -14.49
CA LEU A 9 23.10 -14.37 -15.02
C LEU A 9 23.42 -14.48 -16.51
N ASP A 10 24.01 -15.59 -16.96
CA ASP A 10 24.32 -15.87 -18.36
C ASP A 10 23.03 -16.02 -19.19
N GLU A 11 21.91 -16.46 -18.60
CA GLU A 11 20.57 -16.42 -19.23
C GLU A 11 20.01 -15.00 -19.32
N GLN A 12 20.04 -14.23 -18.23
CA GLN A 12 19.57 -12.84 -18.22
C GLN A 12 20.35 -11.96 -19.21
N ILE A 13 21.68 -12.13 -19.30
CA ILE A 13 22.52 -11.46 -20.28
C ILE A 13 22.12 -11.88 -21.70
N ARG A 14 21.90 -13.17 -21.99
CA ARG A 14 21.42 -13.63 -23.32
C ARG A 14 20.08 -12.99 -23.70
N TYR A 15 19.11 -12.96 -22.78
CA TYR A 15 17.80 -12.32 -22.98
C TYR A 15 17.92 -10.81 -23.26
N TYR A 16 18.73 -10.11 -22.45
CA TYR A 16 18.94 -8.66 -22.59
C TYR A 16 19.61 -8.29 -23.92
N ARG A 17 20.66 -9.04 -24.30
CA ARG A 17 21.36 -8.89 -25.58
C ARG A 17 20.43 -9.10 -26.78
N ALA A 18 19.62 -10.16 -26.77
CA ALA A 18 18.70 -10.48 -27.86
C ALA A 18 17.64 -9.38 -28.11
N ARG A 19 17.37 -8.55 -27.11
CA ARG A 19 16.34 -7.49 -27.14
C ARG A 19 16.90 -6.08 -27.33
N ALA A 20 18.20 -5.93 -27.61
CA ALA A 20 18.87 -4.63 -27.66
C ALA A 20 18.17 -3.60 -28.59
N ALA A 21 17.73 -4.03 -29.78
CA ALA A 21 17.00 -3.18 -30.71
C ALA A 21 15.57 -2.77 -30.25
N GLU A 22 14.92 -3.56 -29.37
CA GLU A 22 13.62 -3.21 -28.80
C GLU A 22 13.76 -2.15 -27.69
N TYR A 23 14.79 -2.30 -26.83
CA TYR A 23 15.18 -1.26 -25.89
C TYR A 23 15.57 0.03 -26.63
N ASP A 24 16.26 -0.07 -27.77
CA ASP A 24 16.63 1.08 -28.58
C ASP A 24 15.41 1.89 -29.06
N ALA A 25 14.42 1.22 -29.64
CA ALA A 25 13.19 1.84 -30.12
C ALA A 25 12.39 2.51 -28.98
N THR A 26 12.33 1.87 -27.80
CA THR A 26 11.62 2.40 -26.62
C THR A 26 12.38 3.51 -25.88
N SER A 27 13.70 3.62 -26.06
CA SER A 27 14.54 4.70 -25.48
C SER A 27 14.39 6.08 -26.14
N THR A 28 13.41 6.26 -27.03
CA THR A 28 13.19 7.52 -27.76
C THR A 28 12.31 8.50 -26.96
N PRO A 29 12.60 9.82 -26.95
CA PRO A 29 11.82 10.81 -26.19
C PRO A 29 10.34 10.91 -26.58
N GLU A 30 9.99 10.38 -27.76
CA GLU A 30 8.64 10.36 -28.31
C GLU A 30 7.85 9.11 -27.91
N ALA A 31 8.53 8.08 -27.38
CA ALA A 31 7.94 6.84 -26.86
C ALA A 31 8.02 6.72 -25.32
N ASP A 32 8.85 7.54 -24.66
CA ASP A 32 9.04 7.53 -23.20
C ASP A 32 7.83 8.09 -22.43
N PRO A 33 7.06 7.28 -21.66
CA PRO A 33 5.97 7.77 -20.83
C PRO A 33 6.44 8.61 -19.61
N PHE A 34 7.76 8.74 -19.41
CA PHE A 34 8.40 9.51 -18.34
C PHE A 34 9.20 10.72 -18.83
N ALA A 35 8.92 11.26 -20.03
CA ALA A 35 9.62 12.43 -20.59
C ALA A 35 9.76 13.62 -19.61
N ASP A 36 8.70 13.92 -18.83
CA ASP A 36 8.67 14.94 -17.75
C ASP A 36 9.68 14.69 -16.61
N ALA A 37 10.08 13.44 -16.40
CA ALA A 37 11.13 13.04 -15.46
C ALA A 37 12.50 13.02 -16.14
N ALA A 38 12.58 12.59 -17.41
CA ALA A 38 13.81 12.64 -18.19
C ALA A 38 14.38 14.06 -18.26
N ASP A 39 13.54 15.08 -18.52
CA ASP A 39 13.99 16.48 -18.53
C ASP A 39 14.48 16.98 -17.16
N ARG A 40 13.94 16.47 -16.04
CA ARG A 40 14.45 16.77 -14.69
C ARG A 40 15.83 16.15 -14.47
N VAL A 41 16.06 14.92 -14.93
CA VAL A 41 17.38 14.26 -14.87
C VAL A 41 18.38 15.01 -15.78
N ARG A 42 17.98 15.41 -16.99
CA ARG A 42 18.80 16.26 -17.88
C ARG A 42 19.18 17.58 -17.19
N ALA A 43 18.22 18.28 -16.57
CA ALA A 43 18.47 19.51 -15.84
C ALA A 43 19.42 19.31 -14.63
N ALA A 44 19.26 18.20 -13.88
CA ALA A 44 20.12 17.86 -12.75
C ALA A 44 21.56 17.55 -13.20
N LEU A 45 21.74 16.78 -14.28
CA LEU A 45 23.06 16.47 -14.83
C LEU A 45 23.77 17.73 -15.37
N ARG A 46 23.05 18.63 -16.05
CA ARG A 46 23.59 19.93 -16.49
C ARG A 46 23.99 20.83 -15.31
N ALA A 47 23.22 20.81 -14.21
CA ALA A 47 23.52 21.58 -13.00
C ALA A 47 24.69 20.98 -12.17
N PHE A 48 24.88 19.66 -12.22
CA PHE A 48 25.99 18.96 -11.58
C PHE A 48 27.31 19.14 -12.35
N GLY A 49 27.26 19.01 -13.69
CA GLY A 49 28.41 19.17 -14.58
C GLY A 49 29.53 18.16 -14.31
N PRO A 50 29.31 16.85 -14.56
CA PRO A 50 30.26 15.79 -14.23
C PRO A 50 31.54 15.91 -15.08
N ARG A 51 32.62 16.40 -14.47
CA ARG A 51 33.96 16.56 -15.06
C ARG A 51 34.94 15.51 -14.50
N GLY A 52 36.14 15.47 -15.09
CA GLY A 52 37.16 14.47 -14.79
C GLY A 52 36.88 13.15 -15.51
N ARG A 53 37.34 12.05 -14.93
CA ARG A 53 37.12 10.69 -15.45
C ARG A 53 35.79 10.15 -14.93
N VAL A 54 34.82 10.03 -15.83
CA VAL A 54 33.47 9.54 -15.54
C VAL A 54 33.38 8.06 -15.90
N LEU A 55 32.80 7.24 -15.04
CA LEU A 55 32.39 5.87 -15.33
C LEU A 55 30.86 5.80 -15.42
N GLU A 56 30.34 5.21 -16.48
CA GLU A 56 28.93 4.91 -16.66
C GLU A 56 28.72 3.39 -16.67
N LEU A 57 27.96 2.90 -15.68
CA LEU A 57 27.60 1.50 -15.49
C LEU A 57 26.22 1.21 -16.08
N ALA A 58 26.07 0.09 -16.79
CA ALA A 58 24.87 -0.25 -17.55
C ALA A 58 24.45 0.88 -18.50
N ALA A 59 25.39 1.32 -19.36
CA ALA A 59 25.20 2.45 -20.26
C ALA A 59 24.11 2.24 -21.33
N GLY A 60 23.63 1.01 -21.51
CA GLY A 60 22.55 0.67 -22.43
C GLY A 60 22.80 1.21 -23.84
N THR A 61 21.74 1.66 -24.50
CA THR A 61 21.76 2.24 -25.85
C THR A 61 22.17 3.72 -25.92
N GLY A 62 22.70 4.30 -24.83
CA GLY A 62 23.30 5.64 -24.85
C GLY A 62 22.39 6.81 -24.48
N GLN A 63 21.25 6.55 -23.82
CA GLN A 63 20.27 7.58 -23.40
C GLN A 63 20.90 8.71 -22.57
N TRP A 64 21.87 8.38 -21.71
CA TRP A 64 22.61 9.34 -20.87
C TRP A 64 24.07 9.55 -21.29
N THR A 65 24.70 8.56 -21.92
CA THR A 65 26.10 8.62 -22.39
C THR A 65 26.40 9.89 -23.17
N GLY A 66 25.54 10.27 -24.11
CA GLY A 66 25.72 11.50 -24.91
C GLY A 66 25.61 12.81 -24.11
N LEU A 67 24.91 12.82 -22.98
CA LEU A 67 24.85 13.97 -22.07
C LEU A 67 26.01 13.99 -21.08
N LEU A 68 26.49 12.83 -20.61
CA LEU A 68 27.70 12.73 -19.79
C LEU A 68 28.94 13.16 -20.61
N ALA A 69 29.01 12.77 -21.88
CA ALA A 69 30.07 13.16 -22.82
C ALA A 69 30.09 14.67 -23.14
N GLU A 70 29.03 15.43 -22.83
CA GLU A 70 29.02 16.90 -22.92
C GLU A 70 29.88 17.56 -21.83
N TYR A 71 30.15 16.85 -20.72
CA TYR A 71 30.82 17.39 -19.52
C TYR A 71 32.09 16.64 -19.10
N ALA A 72 32.18 15.34 -19.37
CA ALA A 72 33.32 14.52 -18.99
C ALA A 72 34.61 14.92 -19.72
N ASP A 73 35.74 14.92 -19.01
CA ASP A 73 37.06 15.04 -19.66
C ASP A 73 37.51 13.69 -20.26
N GLU A 74 37.02 12.58 -19.69
CA GLU A 74 37.08 11.22 -20.24
C GLU A 74 35.87 10.42 -19.72
N LEU A 75 35.06 9.84 -20.61
CA LEU A 75 33.96 8.93 -20.24
C LEU A 75 34.32 7.48 -20.58
N ILE A 76 34.07 6.56 -19.64
CA ILE A 76 34.06 5.11 -19.92
C ILE A 76 32.63 4.62 -19.76
N ALA A 77 32.02 4.16 -20.86
CA ALA A 77 30.67 3.59 -20.89
C ALA A 77 30.76 2.07 -20.87
N THR A 78 30.03 1.42 -19.96
CA THR A 78 30.15 -0.01 -19.70
C THR A 78 28.81 -0.71 -19.61
N ASP A 79 28.73 -1.91 -20.17
CA ASP A 79 27.52 -2.74 -20.18
C ASP A 79 27.90 -4.23 -20.32
N ALA A 80 27.02 -5.13 -19.88
CA ALA A 80 27.19 -6.57 -20.09
C ALA A 80 26.83 -7.01 -21.52
N SER A 81 26.03 -6.22 -22.25
CA SER A 81 25.68 -6.44 -23.66
C SER A 81 26.58 -5.64 -24.60
N PRO A 82 27.37 -6.30 -25.48
CA PRO A 82 28.03 -5.60 -26.58
C PRO A 82 27.03 -4.99 -27.57
N GLU A 83 25.87 -5.63 -27.81
CA GLU A 83 24.84 -5.12 -28.72
C GLU A 83 24.27 -3.76 -28.24
N MET A 84 24.10 -3.57 -26.93
CA MET A 84 23.76 -2.26 -26.37
C MET A 84 24.87 -1.22 -26.62
N LEU A 85 26.14 -1.58 -26.39
CA LEU A 85 27.28 -0.69 -26.61
C LEU A 85 27.51 -0.37 -28.10
N GLU A 86 27.20 -1.29 -29.02
CA GLU A 86 27.25 -1.07 -30.47
C GLU A 86 26.19 -0.03 -30.90
N LEU A 87 24.97 -0.13 -30.37
CA LEU A 87 23.90 0.87 -30.59
C LEU A 87 24.23 2.22 -29.96
N ASN A 88 24.80 2.22 -28.75
CA ASN A 88 25.28 3.41 -28.05
C ASN A 88 26.39 4.12 -28.86
N ALA A 89 27.42 3.37 -29.29
CA ALA A 89 28.49 3.89 -30.14
C ALA A 89 27.99 4.41 -31.49
N ALA A 90 26.96 3.78 -32.09
CA ALA A 90 26.33 4.26 -33.31
C ALA A 90 25.53 5.57 -33.12
N LYS A 91 24.93 5.77 -31.93
CA LYS A 91 24.16 6.99 -31.56
C LYS A 91 25.04 8.16 -31.11
N VAL A 92 26.03 7.89 -30.26
CA VAL A 92 26.83 8.89 -29.53
C VAL A 92 28.23 9.07 -30.13
N GLY A 93 28.79 8.04 -30.75
CA GLY A 93 30.15 8.02 -31.29
C GLY A 93 31.24 7.80 -30.24
N GLU A 94 32.47 7.57 -30.71
CA GLU A 94 33.64 7.24 -29.87
C GLU A 94 34.41 8.49 -29.36
N ARG A 95 33.99 9.70 -29.73
CA ARG A 95 34.78 10.92 -29.49
C ARG A 95 34.65 11.39 -28.04
N GLY A 96 35.56 10.89 -27.19
CA GLY A 96 35.60 11.18 -25.75
C GLY A 96 34.95 10.09 -24.88
N VAL A 97 34.42 9.05 -25.52
CA VAL A 97 33.76 7.90 -24.86
C VAL A 97 34.51 6.62 -25.20
N ARG A 98 34.91 5.85 -24.17
CA ARG A 98 35.44 4.50 -24.33
C ARG A 98 34.37 3.49 -23.97
N TYR A 99 33.90 2.71 -24.94
CA TYR A 99 32.98 1.60 -24.70
C TYR A 99 33.74 0.36 -24.22
N ARG A 100 33.28 -0.30 -23.15
CA ARG A 100 33.87 -1.53 -22.60
C ARG A 100 32.79 -2.50 -22.16
N VAL A 101 32.73 -3.65 -22.82
CA VAL A 101 31.91 -4.79 -22.37
C VAL A 101 32.43 -5.26 -21.01
N ALA A 102 31.57 -5.25 -19.99
CA ALA A 102 31.88 -5.67 -18.64
C ALA A 102 30.60 -5.92 -17.83
N ASP A 103 30.55 -7.05 -17.13
CA ASP A 103 29.58 -7.27 -16.06
C ASP A 103 29.91 -6.36 -14.87
N ALA A 104 28.98 -5.48 -14.48
CA ALA A 104 29.14 -4.57 -13.35
C ALA A 104 29.24 -5.30 -11.99
N PHE A 105 28.77 -6.54 -11.87
CA PHE A 105 28.89 -7.35 -10.66
C PHE A 105 30.25 -8.08 -10.54
N ALA A 106 31.00 -8.19 -11.63
CA ALA A 106 32.33 -8.83 -11.68
C ALA A 106 33.47 -7.87 -12.09
N MET A 107 33.19 -6.60 -12.41
CA MET A 107 34.21 -5.63 -12.80
C MET A 107 35.03 -5.14 -11.59
N GLU A 108 36.32 -5.47 -11.57
CA GLU A 108 37.28 -4.70 -10.75
C GLU A 108 37.56 -3.33 -11.41
N PRO A 109 37.44 -2.20 -10.68
CA PRO A 109 37.82 -0.89 -11.18
C PRO A 109 39.32 -0.84 -11.49
N THR A 110 39.68 -0.56 -12.74
CA THR A 110 41.08 -0.54 -13.17
C THR A 110 41.77 0.80 -12.90
N HIS A 111 41.01 1.85 -12.59
CA HIS A 111 41.46 3.22 -12.33
C HIS A 111 40.52 3.90 -11.33
N ASP A 112 41.00 4.93 -10.63
CA ASP A 112 40.12 5.85 -9.89
C ASP A 112 39.24 6.66 -10.86
N HIS A 113 37.97 6.86 -10.50
CA HIS A 113 37.02 7.70 -11.23
C HIS A 113 36.58 8.88 -10.38
N ASP A 114 36.40 10.04 -11.02
CA ASP A 114 36.01 11.29 -10.36
C ASP A 114 34.48 11.39 -10.20
N VAL A 115 33.73 10.72 -11.08
CA VAL A 115 32.28 10.51 -11.01
C VAL A 115 31.97 9.07 -11.45
N VAL A 116 31.01 8.43 -10.78
CA VAL A 116 30.35 7.21 -11.27
C VAL A 116 28.87 7.52 -11.46
N SER A 117 28.32 7.04 -12.58
CA SER A 117 26.91 7.10 -12.94
C SER A 117 26.42 5.69 -13.29
N SER A 118 25.12 5.43 -13.16
CA SER A 118 24.50 4.16 -13.55
C SER A 118 23.10 4.39 -14.07
N ASP A 119 22.74 3.80 -15.22
CA ASP A 119 21.36 3.88 -15.71
C ASP A 119 20.47 2.89 -14.95
N SER A 120 19.94 3.34 -13.81
CA SER A 120 18.85 2.66 -13.14
C SER A 120 17.52 3.19 -13.67
N SER A 121 16.74 2.34 -14.33
CA SER A 121 15.34 2.62 -14.72
C SER A 121 14.38 2.88 -13.55
N CYS A 122 14.89 2.86 -12.31
CA CYS A 122 14.25 3.44 -11.13
C CYS A 122 14.71 4.91 -10.95
N PRO A 123 13.82 5.91 -11.04
CA PRO A 123 14.19 7.34 -11.07
C PRO A 123 14.53 7.93 -9.68
N THR A 124 15.29 7.22 -8.85
CA THR A 124 15.62 7.62 -7.46
C THR A 124 17.10 7.54 -7.05
N SER A 125 17.99 7.02 -7.90
CA SER A 125 19.38 6.71 -7.53
C SER A 125 20.45 7.29 -8.47
N LEU A 126 20.85 8.55 -8.22
CA LEU A 126 22.15 9.09 -8.64
C LEU A 126 23.09 9.16 -7.41
N GLU A 127 23.71 8.04 -7.04
CA GLU A 127 24.72 8.02 -5.96
C GLU A 127 26.09 8.48 -6.46
N ALA A 128 26.39 9.79 -6.30
CA ALA A 128 27.71 10.32 -6.57
C ALA A 128 28.74 9.89 -5.50
N ALA A 129 29.53 8.86 -5.81
CA ALA A 129 30.66 8.43 -4.98
C ALA A 129 31.75 9.54 -4.92
N SER A 130 32.10 10.01 -3.71
CA SER A 130 32.98 11.17 -3.53
C SER A 130 34.48 10.83 -3.63
N SER A 131 35.14 11.30 -4.69
CA SER A 131 36.61 11.38 -4.77
C SER A 131 37.18 12.33 -3.71
N PRO A 132 38.43 12.14 -3.20
CA PRO A 132 38.99 12.97 -2.11
C PRO A 132 39.23 14.46 -2.45
N SER A 133 39.17 14.85 -3.72
CA SER A 133 39.37 16.22 -4.22
C SER A 133 38.13 17.11 -3.99
N GLY A 134 37.79 17.33 -2.72
CA GLY A 134 36.50 17.86 -2.28
C GLY A 134 36.03 19.16 -2.95
N ARG A 135 34.83 19.10 -3.54
CA ARG A 135 33.90 20.23 -3.67
C ARG A 135 32.63 19.93 -2.87
N VAL A 136 32.02 20.96 -2.30
CA VAL A 136 30.87 20.84 -1.40
C VAL A 136 29.68 21.62 -1.94
N LEU A 137 28.51 20.98 -1.97
CA LEU A 137 27.23 21.58 -2.37
C LEU A 137 26.83 22.76 -1.44
N PRO A 138 26.12 23.78 -1.97
CA PRO A 138 25.55 24.85 -1.16
C PRO A 138 24.55 24.32 -0.12
N ALA A 139 24.42 25.05 1.00
CA ALA A 139 23.79 24.55 2.22
C ALA A 139 22.28 24.24 2.14
N SER A 140 21.59 24.63 1.06
CA SER A 140 20.18 24.30 0.82
C SER A 140 19.93 22.87 0.35
N TRP A 141 20.98 22.10 -0.01
CA TRP A 141 20.88 20.74 -0.56
C TRP A 141 21.70 19.72 0.26
N ARG A 142 21.41 19.62 1.57
CA ARG A 142 21.96 18.57 2.44
C ARG A 142 20.86 17.91 3.30
N PRO A 143 20.57 16.61 3.14
CA PRO A 143 19.91 15.86 4.21
C PRO A 143 20.81 15.80 5.46
N ALA A 144 20.21 15.67 6.64
CA ALA A 144 20.92 15.76 7.90
C ALA A 144 21.85 14.56 8.15
N VAL A 145 23.17 14.79 8.09
CA VAL A 145 24.18 13.80 8.48
C VAL A 145 24.69 14.12 9.89
N VAL A 146 24.38 13.23 10.84
CA VAL A 146 24.99 13.26 12.19
C VAL A 146 26.44 12.81 12.07
N SER A 147 27.38 13.59 12.60
CA SER A 147 28.80 13.25 12.56
C SER A 147 29.18 12.21 13.63
N SER A 148 29.69 11.06 13.19
CA SER A 148 30.32 10.06 14.06
C SER A 148 31.81 9.90 13.71
N SER A 149 32.63 10.86 14.13
CA SER A 149 34.09 10.78 13.99
C SER A 149 34.71 9.92 15.08
N SER A 150 35.34 8.80 14.72
CA SER A 150 36.41 8.22 15.54
C SER A 150 37.41 7.41 14.70
N THR A 151 38.64 7.93 14.61
CA THR A 151 39.75 7.26 13.91
C THR A 151 40.25 6.08 14.75
N ARG A 152 40.27 4.86 14.21
CA ARG A 152 40.88 3.69 14.90
C ARG A 152 42.41 3.83 15.00
N ARG A 153 42.91 4.48 16.04
CA ARG A 153 44.28 4.24 16.53
C ARG A 153 44.32 2.94 17.34
N ARG A 154 45.28 2.06 17.03
CA ARG A 154 45.57 0.87 17.84
C ARG A 154 46.23 1.26 19.17
N THR A 155 45.81 0.64 20.26
CA THR A 155 46.60 0.51 21.52
C THR A 155 46.08 -0.71 22.28
N ALA A 156 46.91 -1.35 23.10
CA ALA A 156 46.61 -2.68 23.64
C ALA A 156 46.80 -2.78 25.17
N CYS A 157 45.72 -3.14 25.87
CA CYS A 157 45.62 -3.74 27.21
C CYS A 157 44.13 -4.07 27.44
N GLY A 158 43.71 -5.01 28.30
CA GLY A 158 44.44 -5.99 29.12
C GLY A 158 43.41 -6.85 29.90
N ARG A 159 43.67 -8.15 30.14
CA ARG A 159 42.70 -9.05 30.80
C ARG A 159 42.62 -8.86 32.32
N ARG A 160 41.39 -8.82 32.87
CA ARG A 160 40.93 -9.36 34.19
C ARG A 160 39.39 -9.23 34.22
N THR A 161 38.58 -10.30 34.26
CA THR A 161 38.29 -11.24 35.38
C THR A 161 37.75 -10.58 36.64
N GLY A 162 36.48 -10.81 36.95
CA GLY A 162 35.83 -10.47 38.23
C GLY A 162 34.35 -10.85 38.22
N SER A 163 33.90 -11.60 39.22
CA SER A 163 32.51 -12.03 39.40
C SER A 163 32.04 -11.74 40.83
N THR A 164 30.73 -11.60 41.04
CA THR A 164 30.08 -11.89 42.35
C THR A 164 28.56 -12.03 42.22
N ARG A 165 27.92 -12.65 43.22
CA ARG A 165 26.46 -12.84 43.36
C ARG A 165 25.94 -12.16 44.63
N ALA A 166 24.73 -11.57 44.56
CA ALA A 166 23.69 -11.49 45.62
C ALA A 166 22.40 -10.98 44.93
N ARG A 167 21.17 -11.50 45.05
CA ARG A 167 20.43 -12.41 45.95
C ARG A 167 19.70 -11.72 47.12
N ALA A 168 18.40 -12.06 47.27
CA ALA A 168 17.44 -11.67 48.32
C ALA A 168 16.84 -10.23 48.24
N SER A 169 15.59 -9.94 48.66
CA SER A 169 14.39 -10.77 48.90
C SER A 169 13.16 -9.90 49.27
N CYS A 170 11.94 -10.43 49.10
CA CYS A 170 10.65 -9.92 49.65
C CYS A 170 10.15 -8.56 49.09
N GLY A 171 8.86 -8.23 49.15
CA GLY A 171 7.70 -9.02 49.59
C GLY A 171 6.36 -8.27 49.37
N GLU A 172 5.27 -9.02 49.26
CA GLU A 172 3.87 -8.54 49.15
C GLU A 172 3.34 -8.07 50.54
N PRO A 173 2.21 -7.32 50.67
CA PRO A 173 0.88 -7.87 50.35
C PRO A 173 -0.21 -6.91 49.82
N SER A 174 -1.32 -7.54 49.43
CA SER A 174 -2.64 -6.98 49.09
C SER A 174 -3.31 -6.11 50.17
N ALA A 175 -4.19 -5.19 49.75
CA ALA A 175 -5.35 -4.75 50.52
C ALA A 175 -6.53 -4.41 49.59
N ALA A 176 -7.75 -4.81 49.97
CA ALA A 176 -8.99 -4.47 49.28
C ALA A 176 -10.07 -4.02 50.29
N ALA A 177 -10.88 -3.02 49.94
CA ALA A 177 -12.09 -2.67 50.69
C ALA A 177 -13.12 -1.91 49.84
N THR A 178 -14.37 -2.34 49.89
CA THR A 178 -15.56 -1.55 49.51
C THR A 178 -16.08 -0.78 50.73
N PRO A 179 -16.99 0.18 50.55
CA PRO A 179 -18.09 0.34 51.50
C PRO A 179 -19.48 0.26 50.82
N THR A 180 -20.50 -0.10 51.59
CA THR A 180 -21.89 -0.30 51.10
C THR A 180 -22.94 0.39 51.98
N ALA A 181 -23.94 1.02 51.35
CA ALA A 181 -25.28 1.35 51.90
C ALA A 181 -26.19 1.72 50.69
N ARG A 182 -27.42 1.23 50.49
CA ARG A 182 -28.65 1.22 51.33
C ARG A 182 -29.16 2.66 51.61
N SER A 183 -30.41 3.05 51.33
CA SER A 183 -31.63 2.29 50.95
C SER A 183 -32.83 3.19 50.57
N ARG A 184 -33.92 2.59 50.03
CA ARG A 184 -35.33 3.07 50.01
C ARG A 184 -35.65 4.30 49.12
N CYS A 185 -36.90 4.63 48.76
CA CYS A 185 -38.12 3.88 48.37
C CYS A 185 -39.18 4.89 47.84
N CYS A 186 -40.27 4.39 47.21
CA CYS A 186 -41.43 5.15 46.69
C CYS A 186 -41.14 6.02 45.44
N GLY A 187 -42.07 6.19 44.49
CA GLY A 187 -43.42 5.60 44.35
C GLY A 187 -44.01 5.86 42.95
N ALA A 188 -45.08 5.13 42.57
CA ALA A 188 -45.80 5.32 41.30
C ALA A 188 -46.89 6.40 41.40
N PRO A 189 -47.49 6.79 40.26
CA PRO A 189 -48.86 6.29 40.00
C PRO A 189 -49.14 5.85 38.55
N ARG A 190 -50.37 5.36 38.34
CA ARG A 190 -51.03 5.02 37.05
C ARG A 190 -51.56 6.32 36.38
N SER A 191 -52.19 6.38 35.19
CA SER A 191 -52.75 5.42 34.20
C SER A 191 -52.63 6.05 32.77
N SER A 192 -53.37 5.77 31.67
CA SER A 192 -54.53 4.92 31.31
C SER A 192 -54.70 4.86 29.77
N SER A 193 -55.43 3.87 29.24
CA SER A 193 -55.93 3.72 27.84
C SER A 193 -54.90 3.69 26.69
N GLY A 194 -55.00 2.86 25.64
CA GLY A 194 -55.94 1.76 25.36
C GLY A 194 -57.03 2.11 24.33
N CYS A 195 -56.87 1.66 23.09
CA CYS A 195 -57.93 1.59 22.09
C CYS A 195 -57.60 0.51 21.03
N SER A 196 -58.59 -0.25 20.58
CA SER A 196 -58.45 -1.34 19.61
C SER A 196 -59.61 -1.34 18.64
N VAL A 197 -59.35 -1.46 17.33
CA VAL A 197 -60.38 -1.58 16.29
C VAL A 197 -60.00 -2.69 15.32
N THR A 198 -60.99 -3.47 14.89
CA THR A 198 -60.85 -4.64 14.02
C THR A 198 -61.72 -4.54 12.78
N SER A 199 -61.40 -5.36 11.77
CA SER A 199 -62.26 -5.77 10.63
C SER A 199 -62.51 -4.75 9.51
N GLY A 200 -62.73 -5.28 8.31
CA GLY A 200 -63.03 -4.51 7.09
C GLY A 200 -62.46 -5.18 5.83
N GLY A 201 -63.16 -6.17 5.26
CA GLY A 201 -62.71 -6.87 4.05
C GLY A 201 -63.83 -7.07 3.03
N ALA A 202 -63.53 -6.80 1.76
CA ALA A 202 -64.26 -7.28 0.58
C ALA A 202 -63.23 -7.47 -0.56
N HIS A 203 -63.09 -8.60 -1.27
CA HIS A 203 -64.00 -9.46 -2.06
C HIS A 203 -64.31 -8.97 -3.49
N TRP A 204 -64.20 -9.91 -4.45
CA TRP A 204 -64.54 -9.82 -5.89
C TRP A 204 -63.56 -9.00 -6.77
N SER A 205 -63.23 -9.35 -8.02
CA SER A 205 -63.57 -10.57 -8.81
C SER A 205 -62.55 -10.79 -9.94
N VAL A 206 -62.41 -12.03 -10.42
CA VAL A 206 -61.57 -12.40 -11.59
C VAL A 206 -62.42 -12.57 -12.85
N PRO A 207 -62.03 -11.96 -14.00
CA PRO A 207 -62.50 -12.36 -15.33
C PRO A 207 -61.46 -13.23 -16.05
N SER A 208 -61.87 -14.37 -16.59
CA SER A 208 -61.02 -15.24 -17.41
C SER A 208 -61.04 -14.82 -18.89
N CYS A 209 -59.87 -14.67 -19.53
CA CYS A 209 -59.78 -14.58 -21.00
C CYS A 209 -59.58 -15.97 -21.63
N ARG A 210 -60.47 -16.37 -22.55
CA ARG A 210 -60.22 -17.47 -23.49
C ARG A 210 -59.48 -16.97 -24.73
N SER A 211 -58.81 -17.89 -25.41
CA SER A 211 -57.89 -17.65 -26.53
C SER A 211 -58.57 -17.32 -27.85
N THR A 212 -58.00 -16.37 -28.59
CA THR A 212 -57.93 -16.36 -30.05
C THR A 212 -56.46 -16.19 -30.46
N GLY A 213 -55.97 -16.99 -31.42
CA GLY A 213 -54.54 -17.08 -31.75
C GLY A 213 -54.06 -16.03 -32.77
N GLY A 214 -52.77 -15.66 -32.72
CA GLY A 214 -52.28 -14.53 -33.52
C GLY A 214 -50.76 -14.35 -33.67
N ARG A 215 -50.04 -15.40 -34.13
CA ARG A 215 -48.66 -15.34 -34.69
C ARG A 215 -47.50 -14.96 -33.74
N LEU A 216 -46.32 -15.46 -34.10
CA LEU A 216 -45.06 -15.26 -33.37
C LEU A 216 -44.50 -13.85 -33.62
N ALA A 217 -44.22 -13.12 -32.55
CA ALA A 217 -43.31 -11.97 -32.54
C ALA A 217 -42.54 -12.00 -31.20
N GLY A 218 -41.24 -12.29 -31.25
CA GLY A 218 -40.42 -12.42 -30.06
C GLY A 218 -40.08 -11.07 -29.42
N SER A 219 -40.88 -10.62 -28.46
CA SER A 219 -40.49 -9.48 -27.62
C SER A 219 -39.58 -9.95 -26.48
N CYS A 220 -38.31 -9.56 -26.54
CA CYS A 220 -37.40 -9.71 -25.40
C CYS A 220 -37.95 -8.89 -24.21
N ARG A 221 -38.53 -9.58 -23.23
CA ARG A 221 -38.81 -8.98 -21.91
C ARG A 221 -37.47 -8.64 -21.27
N ARG A 222 -37.04 -7.38 -21.38
CA ARG A 222 -35.90 -6.85 -20.64
C ARG A 222 -36.19 -7.02 -19.15
N ASN A 223 -35.45 -7.89 -18.47
CA ASN A 223 -35.44 -7.97 -17.01
C ASN A 223 -34.79 -6.69 -16.48
N HIS A 224 -35.60 -5.67 -16.18
CA HIS A 224 -35.17 -4.48 -15.43
C HIS A 224 -34.97 -4.85 -13.95
N ARG A 225 -33.91 -5.63 -13.69
CA ARG A 225 -33.43 -6.01 -12.35
C ARG A 225 -31.89 -5.92 -12.27
N TRP A 226 -31.33 -4.95 -12.98
CA TRP A 226 -29.89 -4.72 -13.17
C TRP A 226 -29.57 -3.22 -13.13
N TYR A 227 -30.06 -2.54 -12.09
CA TYR A 227 -29.64 -1.18 -11.68
C TYR A 227 -29.87 -1.07 -10.17
N ASP A 228 -29.14 -1.90 -9.44
CA ASP A 228 -29.00 -1.87 -7.98
C ASP A 228 -27.50 -2.00 -7.68
N VAL A 229 -26.75 -1.02 -8.19
CA VAL A 229 -25.27 -1.01 -8.21
C VAL A 229 -24.80 -0.27 -6.97
N GLY A 230 -24.55 -1.01 -5.89
CA GLY A 230 -24.07 -0.49 -4.62
C GLY A 230 -23.69 -1.58 -3.62
N MET A 231 -22.38 -1.74 -3.40
CA MET A 231 -21.75 -2.50 -2.31
C MET A 231 -21.99 -4.02 -2.25
N PRO A 232 -20.94 -4.80 -2.57
CA PRO A 232 -20.62 -5.97 -1.75
C PRO A 232 -19.86 -5.75 -0.42
N ALA A 233 -19.22 -4.60 -0.16
CA ALA A 233 -18.69 -4.34 1.20
C ALA A 233 -19.80 -4.38 2.27
N ILE A 234 -19.65 -5.30 3.24
CA ILE A 234 -20.59 -5.66 4.33
C ILE A 234 -21.71 -4.64 4.55
N THR A 235 -22.92 -4.97 4.12
CA THR A 235 -24.12 -4.15 4.37
C THR A 235 -25.03 -4.81 5.40
N VAL A 236 -26.10 -4.12 5.79
CA VAL A 236 -27.17 -4.64 6.67
C VAL A 236 -28.54 -4.24 6.13
N ASP A 237 -29.52 -5.13 6.23
CA ASP A 237 -30.88 -4.90 5.73
C ASP A 237 -31.59 -3.74 6.46
N ASP A 238 -31.27 -3.52 7.74
CA ASP A 238 -31.80 -2.44 8.56
C ASP A 238 -30.70 -1.83 9.44
N ILE A 239 -30.13 -0.72 8.95
CA ILE A 239 -29.14 0.10 9.66
C ILE A 239 -29.64 0.63 11.01
N THR A 240 -30.95 0.71 11.22
CA THR A 240 -31.50 1.26 12.47
C THR A 240 -31.29 0.32 13.66
N THR A 241 -31.10 -0.98 13.41
CA THR A 241 -30.80 -2.02 14.41
C THR A 241 -29.39 -1.94 14.99
N LEU A 242 -28.46 -1.25 14.31
CA LEU A 242 -27.05 -1.22 14.70
C LEU A 242 -26.80 -0.36 15.95
N PRO A 243 -25.78 -0.72 16.76
CA PRO A 243 -25.27 0.16 17.81
C PRO A 243 -24.88 1.52 17.24
N ARG A 244 -25.25 2.59 17.96
CA ARG A 244 -24.97 3.96 17.54
C ARG A 244 -23.62 4.40 18.07
N ILE A 245 -22.74 4.85 17.18
CA ILE A 245 -21.54 5.57 17.61
C ILE A 245 -21.97 6.83 18.38
N PRO A 246 -21.43 7.08 19.58
CA PRO A 246 -21.73 8.31 20.30
C PRO A 246 -21.22 9.52 19.50
N ALA A 247 -22.09 10.50 19.28
CA ALA A 247 -21.68 11.78 18.69
C ALA A 247 -20.60 12.44 19.55
N ALA A 248 -19.68 13.17 18.93
CA ALA A 248 -18.63 13.88 19.65
C ALA A 248 -19.24 14.93 20.61
N ASP A 249 -18.85 14.86 21.89
CA ASP A 249 -19.33 15.75 22.97
C ASP A 249 -19.20 17.24 22.56
N PRO A 250 -20.30 18.00 22.38
CA PRO A 250 -20.24 19.35 21.81
C PRO A 250 -19.53 20.38 22.71
N VAL A 251 -19.19 20.04 23.95
CA VAL A 251 -18.43 20.90 24.89
C VAL A 251 -16.96 20.50 24.93
N ARG A 252 -16.63 19.23 24.70
CA ARG A 252 -15.25 18.69 24.75
C ARG A 252 -14.63 18.39 23.39
N ALA A 253 -15.43 18.33 22.34
CA ALA A 253 -15.00 18.08 20.98
C ALA A 253 -14.25 19.30 20.42
N ARG A 254 -13.14 19.01 19.77
CA ARG A 254 -12.31 19.91 19.00
C ARG A 254 -12.12 19.20 17.66
N ALA A 255 -12.91 19.63 16.68
CA ALA A 255 -12.79 19.14 15.32
C ALA A 255 -11.36 19.34 14.82
N ARG A 256 -10.86 18.38 14.05
CA ARG A 256 -9.55 18.47 13.41
C ARG A 256 -9.67 19.32 12.15
N ALA A 257 -9.01 20.47 12.15
CA ALA A 257 -8.86 21.31 10.96
C ALA A 257 -8.07 20.56 9.86
N VAL A 258 -8.43 20.77 8.60
CA VAL A 258 -7.74 20.13 7.46
C VAL A 258 -6.38 20.79 7.24
N ARG A 259 -5.32 19.98 7.12
CA ARG A 259 -3.95 20.45 6.85
C ARG A 259 -3.63 20.49 5.36
N SER A 260 -3.97 19.41 4.68
CA SER A 260 -3.69 19.21 3.26
C SER A 260 -4.74 18.29 2.65
N VAL A 261 -4.95 18.42 1.34
CA VAL A 261 -5.70 17.48 0.52
C VAL A 261 -4.81 17.11 -0.66
N THR A 262 -4.58 15.82 -0.88
CA THR A 262 -3.86 15.29 -2.04
C THR A 262 -4.80 14.44 -2.91
N THR A 263 -4.49 14.35 -4.20
CA THR A 263 -5.19 13.47 -5.15
C THR A 263 -4.28 12.30 -5.48
N ALA A 264 -4.76 11.08 -5.28
CA ALA A 264 -4.04 9.86 -5.57
C ALA A 264 -3.75 9.75 -7.09
N PRO A 265 -2.49 9.62 -7.53
CA PRO A 265 -2.20 9.24 -8.90
C PRO A 265 -2.68 7.80 -9.14
N ARG A 266 -3.00 7.51 -10.41
CA ARG A 266 -3.29 6.15 -10.86
C ARG A 266 -2.01 5.49 -11.36
N GLY A 267 -1.90 4.19 -11.18
CA GLY A 267 -0.79 3.39 -11.69
C GLY A 267 -1.19 1.93 -11.82
N PHE A 268 -0.20 1.07 -12.05
CA PHE A 268 -0.37 -0.37 -12.06
C PHE A 268 0.64 -1.02 -11.10
N GLU A 269 0.22 -2.11 -10.46
CA GLU A 269 1.07 -2.95 -9.60
C GLU A 269 1.00 -4.43 -10.03
N GLY A 270 2.03 -5.20 -9.66
CA GLY A 270 2.17 -6.60 -10.10
C GLY A 270 2.09 -6.74 -11.63
N ASP A 271 1.37 -7.76 -12.10
CA ASP A 271 1.26 -8.05 -13.54
C ASP A 271 0.23 -7.16 -14.30
N GLY A 272 -0.31 -6.11 -13.64
CA GLY A 272 -1.22 -5.13 -14.24
C GLY A 272 -2.46 -4.75 -13.42
N PHE A 273 -2.44 -4.80 -12.09
CA PHE A 273 -3.56 -4.34 -11.26
C PHE A 273 -3.71 -2.81 -11.30
N PRO A 274 -4.86 -2.23 -11.69
CA PRO A 274 -5.06 -0.79 -11.61
C PRO A 274 -5.19 -0.35 -10.14
N VAL A 275 -4.36 0.60 -9.73
CA VAL A 275 -4.34 1.14 -8.36
C VAL A 275 -4.44 2.67 -8.31
N ARG A 276 -4.89 3.19 -7.17
CA ARG A 276 -4.78 4.61 -6.77
C ARG A 276 -3.95 4.74 -5.50
N ARG A 277 -2.80 5.42 -5.58
CA ARG A 277 -1.86 5.57 -4.45
C ARG A 277 -2.25 6.71 -3.52
N ALA A 278 -3.09 6.42 -2.54
CA ALA A 278 -3.71 7.39 -1.64
C ALA A 278 -2.69 8.31 -0.94
N PHE A 279 -1.58 7.74 -0.46
CA PHE A 279 -0.56 8.46 0.32
C PHE A 279 0.49 9.20 -0.52
N HIS A 280 0.40 9.17 -1.86
CA HIS A 280 1.39 9.80 -2.72
C HIS A 280 1.51 11.32 -2.46
N GLY A 281 2.75 11.79 -2.24
CA GLY A 281 3.05 13.20 -2.02
C GLY A 281 2.74 13.72 -0.61
N VAL A 282 2.40 12.86 0.35
CA VAL A 282 2.27 13.22 1.76
C VAL A 282 3.54 12.84 2.54
N ASP A 283 3.91 13.67 3.52
CA ASP A 283 5.06 13.40 4.39
C ASP A 283 4.79 12.21 5.33
N LEU A 284 5.73 11.26 5.39
CA LEU A 284 5.60 10.05 6.22
C LEU A 284 5.39 10.36 7.72
N SER A 285 5.83 11.53 8.22
CA SER A 285 5.61 11.95 9.60
C SER A 285 4.17 12.41 9.89
N GLU A 286 3.36 12.69 8.86
CA GLU A 286 1.91 12.87 9.00
C GLU A 286 1.13 11.55 8.86
N LEU A 287 1.71 10.56 8.16
CA LEU A 287 1.12 9.24 7.94
C LEU A 287 1.40 8.23 9.07
N ASP A 288 2.56 8.34 9.75
CA ASP A 288 3.04 7.49 10.85
C ASP A 288 1.90 7.11 11.83
N PRO A 289 1.51 5.82 11.93
CA PRO A 289 2.28 4.61 11.57
C PRO A 289 2.05 4.03 10.17
N PHE A 290 1.23 4.64 9.33
CA PHE A 290 0.99 4.15 7.97
C PHE A 290 2.10 4.61 7.01
N ILE A 291 2.41 3.80 6.00
CA ILE A 291 3.51 4.07 5.05
C ILE A 291 3.11 3.93 3.59
N HIS A 292 2.14 3.06 3.29
CA HIS A 292 1.63 2.80 1.95
C HIS A 292 0.13 2.55 2.00
N LEU A 293 -0.61 3.03 1.00
CA LEU A 293 -2.02 2.71 0.81
C LEU A 293 -2.36 2.83 -0.68
N ASP A 294 -2.67 1.70 -1.28
CA ASP A 294 -3.26 1.64 -2.61
C ASP A 294 -4.72 1.17 -2.50
N GLN A 295 -5.64 1.95 -3.07
CA GLN A 295 -6.95 1.43 -3.45
C GLN A 295 -6.76 0.59 -4.72
N MET A 296 -7.23 -0.66 -4.68
CA MET A 296 -7.18 -1.60 -5.79
C MET A 296 -8.52 -1.54 -6.54
N GLY A 297 -8.50 -1.40 -7.87
CA GLY A 297 -9.71 -1.09 -8.63
C GLY A 297 -10.27 0.31 -8.29
N GLU A 298 -11.58 0.54 -8.34
CA GLU A 298 -12.69 -0.30 -8.80
C GLU A 298 -12.50 -0.71 -10.28
N VAL A 299 -12.61 -2.02 -10.57
CA VAL A 299 -12.53 -2.54 -11.95
C VAL A 299 -13.42 -3.77 -12.12
N GLU A 300 -14.19 -3.83 -13.21
CA GLU A 300 -14.88 -5.03 -13.68
C GLU A 300 -14.01 -5.70 -14.75
N TYR A 301 -13.37 -6.81 -14.40
CA TYR A 301 -12.52 -7.58 -15.32
C TYR A 301 -13.36 -8.50 -16.22
N ALA A 302 -12.96 -8.65 -17.48
CA ALA A 302 -13.48 -9.69 -18.37
C ALA A 302 -12.79 -11.06 -18.11
N PRO A 303 -13.36 -12.19 -18.58
CA PRO A 303 -12.69 -13.49 -18.56
C PRO A 303 -11.25 -13.45 -19.09
N GLY A 304 -10.30 -13.98 -18.32
CA GLY A 304 -8.88 -14.02 -18.63
C GLY A 304 -8.08 -12.76 -18.25
N GLU A 305 -8.72 -11.65 -17.86
CA GLU A 305 -8.04 -10.43 -17.45
C GLU A 305 -7.55 -10.39 -15.97
N PRO A 306 -8.20 -11.05 -14.98
CA PRO A 306 -7.69 -11.06 -13.61
C PRO A 306 -6.34 -11.76 -13.54
N LYS A 307 -5.29 -11.00 -13.18
CA LYS A 307 -3.94 -11.50 -12.92
C LYS A 307 -3.63 -11.49 -11.42
N GLY A 308 -2.55 -12.15 -11.04
CA GLY A 308 -2.03 -12.12 -9.66
C GLY A 308 -0.87 -11.14 -9.47
N THR A 309 -0.38 -11.07 -8.25
CA THR A 309 1.02 -10.75 -7.99
C THR A 309 1.82 -12.05 -8.06
N PRO A 310 3.07 -12.04 -8.54
CA PRO A 310 3.97 -13.17 -8.35
C PRO A 310 4.37 -13.32 -6.87
N TRP A 311 5.04 -14.43 -6.54
CA TRP A 311 5.68 -14.60 -5.22
C TRP A 311 6.65 -13.45 -4.95
N HIS A 312 6.43 -12.71 -3.86
CA HIS A 312 7.24 -11.55 -3.51
C HIS A 312 7.52 -11.48 -2.00
N PRO A 313 8.65 -10.90 -1.59
CA PRO A 313 9.00 -10.75 -0.18
C PRO A 313 8.33 -9.52 0.45
N HIS A 314 8.23 -9.53 1.78
CA HIS A 314 8.03 -8.34 2.62
C HIS A 314 8.87 -8.44 3.91
N ARG A 315 9.32 -7.32 4.48
CA ARG A 315 9.98 -7.29 5.83
C ARG A 315 9.79 -5.95 6.55
N GLY A 316 9.52 -6.03 7.85
CA GLY A 316 9.61 -4.92 8.80
C GLY A 316 8.30 -4.16 9.08
N PHE A 317 7.18 -4.62 8.52
CA PHE A 317 5.86 -4.00 8.64
C PHE A 317 4.74 -5.05 8.62
N GLU A 318 3.48 -4.59 8.58
CA GLU A 318 2.28 -5.42 8.39
C GLU A 318 1.56 -4.97 7.11
N THR A 319 1.10 -5.91 6.27
CA THR A 319 0.14 -5.62 5.18
C THR A 319 -1.28 -5.92 5.66
N VAL A 320 -2.23 -5.11 5.19
CA VAL A 320 -3.65 -5.24 5.50
C VAL A 320 -4.42 -5.15 4.19
N THR A 321 -4.79 -6.30 3.64
CA THR A 321 -5.59 -6.43 2.41
C THR A 321 -7.07 -6.56 2.80
N TYR A 322 -7.87 -5.53 2.50
CA TYR A 322 -9.32 -5.53 2.72
C TYR A 322 -10.04 -5.59 1.38
N MET A 323 -10.88 -6.61 1.20
CA MET A 323 -11.74 -6.71 0.03
C MET A 323 -13.05 -5.96 0.28
N ILE A 324 -13.35 -5.00 -0.59
CA ILE A 324 -14.68 -4.41 -0.68
C ILE A 324 -15.52 -5.38 -1.50
N ASP A 325 -15.13 -5.58 -2.76
CA ASP A 325 -15.85 -6.38 -3.75
C ASP A 325 -14.89 -7.33 -4.49
N GLY A 326 -15.32 -8.57 -4.73
CA GLY A 326 -14.53 -9.58 -5.43
C GLY A 326 -14.02 -10.68 -4.49
N THR A 327 -13.04 -11.45 -4.93
CA THR A 327 -12.45 -12.55 -4.12
C THR A 327 -11.00 -12.78 -4.55
N PHE A 328 -10.15 -13.12 -3.58
CA PHE A 328 -8.70 -13.24 -3.74
C PHE A 328 -8.18 -14.44 -2.94
N GLU A 329 -7.20 -15.14 -3.48
CA GLU A 329 -6.45 -16.20 -2.81
C GLU A 329 -5.08 -15.67 -2.40
N HIS A 330 -4.63 -16.03 -1.20
CA HIS A 330 -3.24 -15.82 -0.79
C HIS A 330 -2.63 -17.13 -0.29
N SER A 331 -1.31 -17.25 -0.42
CA SER A 331 -0.52 -18.36 0.15
C SER A 331 0.86 -17.86 0.55
N ASP A 332 1.51 -18.51 1.50
CA ASP A 332 2.81 -18.07 2.00
C ASP A 332 3.81 -19.19 2.31
N SER A 333 5.06 -18.76 2.51
CA SER A 333 6.22 -19.62 2.75
C SER A 333 6.29 -20.23 4.16
N ASN A 334 5.41 -19.83 5.08
CA ASN A 334 5.20 -20.49 6.37
C ASN A 334 4.06 -21.53 6.32
N GLY A 335 3.43 -21.72 5.15
CA GLY A 335 2.32 -22.66 4.97
C GLY A 335 0.95 -22.11 5.39
N GLY A 336 0.85 -20.80 5.61
CA GLY A 336 -0.44 -20.13 5.67
C GLY A 336 -0.97 -19.80 4.27
N GLY A 337 -2.14 -19.18 4.25
CA GLY A 337 -2.91 -18.91 3.05
C GLY A 337 -4.41 -19.01 3.30
N GLY A 338 -5.20 -18.60 2.33
CA GLY A 338 -6.65 -18.56 2.45
C GLY A 338 -7.34 -17.86 1.28
N VAL A 339 -8.66 -17.87 1.34
CA VAL A 339 -9.52 -17.07 0.45
C VAL A 339 -10.01 -15.86 1.22
N ILE A 340 -9.91 -14.66 0.64
CA ILE A 340 -10.46 -13.39 1.13
C ILE A 340 -11.61 -13.02 0.19
N THR A 341 -12.79 -12.71 0.72
CA THR A 341 -13.97 -12.32 -0.08
C THR A 341 -14.58 -11.02 0.46
N ASN A 342 -15.67 -10.55 -0.16
CA ASN A 342 -16.40 -9.32 0.18
C ASN A 342 -16.48 -9.05 1.71
N GLY A 343 -15.77 -8.02 2.18
CA GLY A 343 -15.74 -7.60 3.58
C GLY A 343 -14.76 -8.33 4.51
N ASP A 344 -14.09 -9.40 4.07
CA ASP A 344 -13.01 -10.02 4.83
C ASP A 344 -11.74 -9.14 4.79
N THR A 345 -10.92 -9.24 5.83
CA THR A 345 -9.59 -8.61 5.89
C THR A 345 -8.51 -9.65 6.20
N GLN A 346 -7.47 -9.70 5.38
CA GLN A 346 -6.22 -10.37 5.72
C GLN A 346 -5.28 -9.35 6.37
N TRP A 347 -4.74 -9.69 7.55
CA TRP A 347 -3.73 -8.89 8.24
C TRP A 347 -2.45 -9.70 8.42
N MET A 348 -1.51 -9.58 7.49
CA MET A 348 -0.20 -10.24 7.54
C MET A 348 0.79 -9.35 8.29
N THR A 349 1.31 -9.82 9.43
CA THR A 349 2.56 -9.28 9.98
C THR A 349 3.71 -9.92 9.22
N ALA A 350 4.44 -9.15 8.40
CA ALA A 350 5.64 -9.65 7.73
C ALA A 350 6.80 -9.80 8.74
N GLY A 351 6.98 -8.84 9.65
CA GLY A 351 7.97 -8.93 10.73
C GLY A 351 9.40 -9.17 10.20
N ALA A 352 10.09 -10.19 10.72
CA ALA A 352 11.41 -10.67 10.27
C ALA A 352 11.44 -11.13 8.79
N GLY A 353 10.27 -11.21 8.16
CA GLY A 353 10.08 -11.26 6.73
C GLY A 353 9.59 -12.62 6.23
N ILE A 354 8.90 -12.56 5.10
CA ILE A 354 8.10 -13.65 4.54
C ILE A 354 8.05 -13.51 3.02
N LEU A 355 8.02 -14.64 2.30
CA LEU A 355 7.54 -14.70 0.92
C LEU A 355 6.05 -15.05 0.92
N HIS A 356 5.24 -14.32 0.16
CA HIS A 356 3.83 -14.63 -0.07
C HIS A 356 3.43 -14.39 -1.53
N ILE A 357 2.28 -14.94 -1.93
CA ILE A 357 1.64 -14.72 -3.22
C ILE A 357 0.17 -14.32 -3.01
N GLU A 358 -0.32 -13.39 -3.82
CA GLU A 358 -1.65 -12.79 -3.74
C GLU A 358 -2.26 -12.79 -5.15
N LYS A 359 -3.27 -13.65 -5.41
CA LYS A 359 -3.78 -13.97 -6.76
C LYS A 359 -5.31 -14.15 -6.82
N PRO A 360 -5.98 -13.90 -7.94
CA PRO A 360 -7.39 -14.23 -8.12
C PRO A 360 -7.63 -15.76 -8.11
N PRO A 361 -8.79 -16.23 -7.64
CA PRO A 361 -9.20 -17.62 -7.80
C PRO A 361 -9.32 -18.00 -9.28
N GLU A 362 -9.02 -19.26 -9.63
CA GLU A 362 -9.15 -19.77 -11.00
C GLU A 362 -10.55 -19.54 -11.58
N ALA A 363 -11.59 -19.72 -10.75
CA ALA A 363 -12.97 -19.44 -11.12
C ALA A 363 -13.21 -17.96 -11.51
N LEU A 364 -12.55 -17.01 -10.83
CA LEU A 364 -12.66 -15.58 -11.13
C LEU A 364 -11.87 -15.22 -12.40
N VAL A 365 -10.70 -15.83 -12.62
CA VAL A 365 -9.97 -15.72 -13.89
C VAL A 365 -10.85 -16.21 -15.05
N ALA A 366 -11.57 -17.32 -14.87
CA ALA A 366 -12.46 -17.89 -15.89
C ALA A 366 -13.76 -17.09 -16.11
N SER A 367 -14.31 -16.43 -15.09
CA SER A 367 -15.57 -15.67 -15.21
C SER A 367 -15.41 -14.19 -15.48
N GLY A 368 -14.25 -13.60 -15.18
CA GLY A 368 -14.17 -12.17 -14.90
C GLY A 368 -14.93 -11.79 -13.62
N GLY A 369 -15.04 -10.50 -13.34
CA GLY A 369 -15.82 -9.97 -12.22
C GLY A 369 -15.31 -8.66 -11.64
N LEU A 370 -16.09 -8.09 -10.72
CA LEU A 370 -15.73 -6.88 -9.99
C LEU A 370 -14.60 -7.15 -8.98
N PHE A 371 -13.59 -6.28 -8.96
CA PHE A 371 -12.50 -6.27 -8.01
C PHE A 371 -12.32 -4.85 -7.46
N HIS A 372 -12.57 -4.68 -6.16
CA HIS A 372 -12.39 -3.43 -5.43
C HIS A 372 -11.92 -3.73 -4.00
N GLY A 373 -10.94 -2.98 -3.52
CA GLY A 373 -10.44 -3.11 -2.15
C GLY A 373 -9.35 -2.10 -1.86
N PHE A 374 -8.59 -2.34 -0.80
CA PHE A 374 -7.34 -1.63 -0.55
C PHE A 374 -6.28 -2.56 0.05
N GLN A 375 -5.02 -2.24 -0.23
CA GLN A 375 -3.88 -2.77 0.53
C GLN A 375 -3.20 -1.61 1.28
N LEU A 376 -3.24 -1.67 2.61
CA LEU A 376 -2.64 -0.73 3.54
C LEU A 376 -1.38 -1.37 4.14
N TRP A 377 -0.26 -0.66 4.18
CA TRP A 377 0.93 -1.09 4.92
C TRP A 377 1.06 -0.27 6.20
N VAL A 378 1.21 -0.98 7.34
CA VAL A 378 1.39 -0.39 8.67
C VAL A 378 2.79 -0.71 9.20
N ASN A 379 3.55 0.33 9.52
CA ASN A 379 4.90 0.21 10.05
C ASN A 379 4.93 -0.48 11.43
N LEU A 380 5.86 -1.42 11.63
CA LEU A 380 6.16 -1.98 12.95
C LEU A 380 7.21 -1.13 13.67
N PRO A 381 7.07 -0.90 15.00
CA PRO A 381 8.13 -0.34 15.83
C PRO A 381 9.41 -1.20 15.77
N LYS A 382 10.58 -0.59 15.94
CA LYS A 382 11.91 -1.21 15.78
C LYS A 382 12.07 -2.52 16.54
N ALA A 383 11.57 -2.56 17.79
CA ALA A 383 11.62 -3.74 18.65
C ALA A 383 10.81 -4.94 18.10
N LEU A 384 9.90 -4.72 17.15
CA LEU A 384 8.99 -5.72 16.59
C LEU A 384 9.24 -6.02 15.11
N LYS A 385 10.08 -5.24 14.41
CA LYS A 385 10.47 -5.49 13.00
C LYS A 385 11.15 -6.84 12.76
N TRP A 386 11.61 -7.51 13.81
CA TRP A 386 12.23 -8.84 13.77
C TRP A 386 11.39 -9.92 14.47
N SER A 387 10.10 -9.68 14.68
CA SER A 387 9.15 -10.70 15.17
C SER A 387 8.92 -11.77 14.10
N PRO A 388 8.61 -13.04 14.46
CA PRO A 388 8.18 -14.03 13.48
C PRO A 388 6.95 -13.54 12.69
N PRO A 389 6.82 -13.91 11.40
CA PRO A 389 5.61 -13.59 10.63
C PRO A 389 4.36 -14.26 11.21
N ARG A 390 3.19 -13.63 11.05
CA ARG A 390 1.89 -14.18 11.47
C ARG A 390 0.76 -13.62 10.60
N TYR A 391 -0.38 -14.30 10.60
CA TYR A 391 -1.62 -13.84 9.96
C TYR A 391 -2.73 -13.61 10.99
N GLN A 392 -3.69 -12.77 10.61
CA GLN A 392 -5.01 -12.70 11.23
C GLN A 392 -6.05 -12.68 10.10
N ASP A 393 -6.83 -13.75 10.03
CA ASP A 393 -8.00 -13.86 9.16
C ASP A 393 -9.18 -13.20 9.86
N ILE A 394 -9.55 -11.99 9.44
CA ILE A 394 -10.72 -11.29 9.96
C ILE A 394 -11.86 -11.52 8.98
N ARG A 395 -12.92 -12.22 9.39
CA ARG A 395 -14.06 -12.48 8.51
C ARG A 395 -15.11 -11.38 8.62
N ALA A 396 -15.84 -11.11 7.54
CA ALA A 396 -16.84 -10.04 7.47
C ALA A 396 -17.80 -10.01 8.69
N ARG A 397 -18.29 -11.18 9.10
CA ARG A 397 -19.16 -11.39 10.27
C ARG A 397 -18.57 -10.98 11.63
N GLU A 398 -17.26 -10.78 11.73
CA GLU A 398 -16.52 -10.39 12.94
C GLU A 398 -16.24 -8.88 12.99
N VAL A 399 -16.43 -8.16 11.88
CA VAL A 399 -16.25 -6.71 11.81
C VAL A 399 -17.36 -6.00 12.61
N ALA A 400 -16.99 -5.03 13.45
CA ALA A 400 -17.96 -4.32 14.27
C ALA A 400 -18.72 -3.29 13.43
N MET A 401 -19.99 -3.62 13.13
CA MET A 401 -20.92 -2.79 12.38
C MET A 401 -21.61 -1.78 13.31
N LEU A 402 -21.54 -0.48 12.98
CA LEU A 402 -22.18 0.60 13.72
C LEU A 402 -22.96 1.52 12.77
N ALA A 403 -23.91 2.29 13.30
CA ALA A 403 -24.54 3.39 12.60
C ALA A 403 -24.16 4.75 13.23
N SER A 404 -24.22 5.82 12.43
CA SER A 404 -24.17 7.19 12.94
C SER A 404 -25.33 7.49 13.90
N ALA A 405 -25.20 8.55 14.71
CA ALA A 405 -26.20 8.93 15.70
C ALA A 405 -27.60 9.19 15.10
N ASP A 406 -27.68 9.66 13.85
CA ASP A 406 -28.92 9.81 13.07
C ASP A 406 -29.29 8.55 12.27
N GLY A 407 -28.30 7.78 11.80
CA GLY A 407 -28.47 6.61 10.92
C GLY A 407 -28.20 6.90 9.44
N GLY A 408 -27.71 8.10 9.09
CA GLY A 408 -27.30 8.44 7.73
C GLY A 408 -25.97 7.83 7.28
N ALA A 409 -25.21 7.19 8.17
CA ALA A 409 -23.94 6.54 7.84
C ALA A 409 -23.79 5.14 8.48
N LEU A 410 -23.28 4.20 7.70
CA LEU A 410 -22.84 2.86 8.12
C LEU A 410 -21.33 2.89 8.38
N LEU A 411 -20.88 2.31 9.49
CA LEU A 411 -19.47 2.18 9.84
C LEU A 411 -19.08 0.71 10.01
N ARG A 412 -17.93 0.35 9.48
CA ARG A 412 -17.28 -0.97 9.57
C ARG A 412 -15.96 -0.78 10.32
N VAL A 413 -15.93 -1.05 11.62
CA VAL A 413 -14.69 -0.92 12.43
C VAL A 413 -13.89 -2.21 12.32
N ILE A 414 -12.86 -2.18 11.45
CA ILE A 414 -12.07 -3.36 11.07
C ILE A 414 -10.98 -3.64 12.13
N ALA A 415 -10.33 -2.60 12.65
CA ALA A 415 -9.31 -2.73 13.68
C ALA A 415 -9.27 -1.52 14.61
N GLY A 416 -8.79 -1.73 15.84
CA GLY A 416 -8.68 -0.69 16.85
C GLY A 416 -9.98 -0.43 17.62
N GLU A 417 -10.18 0.80 18.09
CA GLU A 417 -11.36 1.19 18.86
C GLU A 417 -11.82 2.60 18.47
N VAL A 418 -13.13 2.79 18.32
CA VAL A 418 -13.77 4.06 17.96
C VAL A 418 -15.07 4.21 18.76
N GLY A 419 -15.22 5.32 19.48
CA GLY A 419 -16.43 5.62 20.25
C GLY A 419 -16.77 4.59 21.35
N GLY A 420 -15.81 3.81 21.84
CA GLY A 420 -16.05 2.70 22.78
C GLY A 420 -16.36 1.35 22.12
N HIS A 421 -16.40 1.28 20.79
CA HIS A 421 -16.59 0.04 20.03
C HIS A 421 -15.26 -0.43 19.43
N ALA A 422 -14.88 -1.68 19.71
CA ALA A 422 -13.66 -2.29 19.20
C ALA A 422 -13.92 -3.07 17.89
N GLY A 423 -12.97 -2.99 16.94
CA GLY A 423 -12.90 -3.87 15.79
C GLY A 423 -12.09 -5.15 16.09
N PRO A 424 -12.25 -6.22 15.30
CA PRO A 424 -11.60 -7.51 15.53
C PRO A 424 -10.08 -7.51 15.33
N GLY A 425 -9.52 -6.64 14.48
CA GLY A 425 -8.09 -6.67 14.16
C GLY A 425 -7.16 -6.27 15.31
N SER A 426 -6.28 -7.19 15.73
CA SER A 426 -5.27 -6.93 16.77
C SER A 426 -4.04 -6.26 16.18
N THR A 427 -3.53 -5.22 16.84
CA THR A 427 -2.52 -4.32 16.28
C THR A 427 -1.30 -4.20 17.20
N TYR A 428 -0.10 -4.11 16.62
CA TYR A 428 1.12 -3.83 17.40
C TYR A 428 1.27 -2.34 17.72
N THR A 429 0.96 -1.48 16.76
CA THR A 429 0.88 -0.03 16.97
C THR A 429 -0.57 0.37 17.22
N PRO A 430 -0.93 1.02 18.35
CA PRO A 430 -2.30 1.41 18.63
C PRO A 430 -2.87 2.33 17.55
N MET A 431 -3.93 1.88 16.89
CA MET A 431 -4.59 2.59 15.78
C MET A 431 -6.11 2.38 15.78
N SER A 432 -6.77 2.96 14.79
CA SER A 432 -8.17 2.73 14.41
C SER A 432 -8.27 2.74 12.88
N LEU A 433 -8.96 1.74 12.32
CA LEU A 433 -9.24 1.56 10.89
C LEU A 433 -10.74 1.37 10.70
N VAL A 434 -11.40 2.32 10.02
CA VAL A 434 -12.83 2.30 9.75
C VAL A 434 -13.10 2.52 8.27
N HIS A 435 -13.94 1.68 7.67
CA HIS A 435 -14.59 1.94 6.39
C HIS A 435 -16.01 2.43 6.65
N ALA A 436 -16.40 3.60 6.13
CA ALA A 436 -17.72 4.18 6.35
C ALA A 436 -18.41 4.59 5.04
N THR A 437 -19.71 4.28 4.95
CA THR A 437 -20.60 4.58 3.82
C THR A 437 -21.63 5.60 4.31
N LEU A 438 -21.71 6.77 3.67
CA LEU A 438 -22.63 7.86 4.01
C LEU A 438 -23.70 8.01 2.91
N SER A 439 -24.98 8.03 3.29
CA SER A 439 -26.07 8.47 2.41
C SER A 439 -25.92 9.96 2.06
N PRO A 440 -26.48 10.42 0.92
CA PRO A 440 -26.50 11.85 0.57
C PRO A 440 -27.01 12.74 1.71
N GLU A 441 -26.38 13.90 1.90
CA GLU A 441 -26.61 14.86 3.00
C GLU A 441 -26.29 14.39 4.43
N ALA A 442 -25.96 13.11 4.66
CA ALA A 442 -25.60 12.61 5.98
C ALA A 442 -24.28 13.20 6.50
N GLU A 443 -24.15 13.33 7.83
CA GLU A 443 -22.93 13.77 8.49
C GLU A 443 -22.49 12.79 9.58
N LEU A 444 -21.24 12.34 9.48
CA LEU A 444 -20.61 11.42 10.41
C LEU A 444 -19.58 12.18 11.25
N SER A 445 -19.86 12.31 12.55
CA SER A 445 -18.96 12.90 13.55
C SER A 445 -18.46 11.84 14.52
N ILE A 446 -17.16 11.57 14.50
CA ILE A 446 -16.49 10.45 15.16
C ILE A 446 -15.62 10.96 16.32
N PRO A 447 -15.83 10.49 17.57
CA PRO A 447 -14.90 10.73 18.67
C PRO A 447 -13.53 10.09 18.38
N TRP A 448 -12.47 10.90 18.37
CA TRP A 448 -11.14 10.49 17.92
C TRP A 448 -10.07 10.62 19.01
N ARG A 449 -9.11 9.69 19.03
CA ARG A 449 -8.01 9.71 19.99
C ARG A 449 -7.07 10.88 19.68
N ALA A 450 -6.99 11.84 20.60
CA ALA A 450 -6.28 13.12 20.39
C ALA A 450 -4.77 12.99 20.09
N HIS A 451 -4.18 11.84 20.44
CA HIS A 451 -2.76 11.53 20.27
C HIS A 451 -2.47 10.63 19.06
N TYR A 452 -3.48 10.32 18.23
CA TYR A 452 -3.30 9.70 16.92
C TYR A 452 -3.14 10.79 15.84
N ASN A 453 -2.60 10.43 14.67
CA ASN A 453 -2.92 11.16 13.44
C ASN A 453 -4.38 10.90 13.03
N ALA A 454 -4.84 11.54 11.95
CA ALA A 454 -6.17 11.36 11.41
C ALA A 454 -6.14 11.65 9.91
N LEU A 455 -6.58 10.67 9.13
CA LEU A 455 -6.62 10.70 7.67
C LEU A 455 -8.02 10.29 7.21
N VAL A 456 -8.53 10.94 6.16
CA VAL A 456 -9.78 10.56 5.49
C VAL A 456 -9.51 10.40 4.01
N TYR A 457 -9.70 9.20 3.47
CA TYR A 457 -9.53 8.89 2.05
C TYR A 457 -10.87 8.53 1.41
N VAL A 458 -11.20 9.14 0.28
CA VAL A 458 -12.45 8.85 -0.45
C VAL A 458 -12.25 7.71 -1.44
N LEU A 459 -12.90 6.58 -1.18
CA LEU A 459 -12.95 5.42 -2.06
C LEU A 459 -13.83 5.68 -3.29
N ALA A 460 -15.01 6.27 -3.05
CA ALA A 460 -16.02 6.61 -4.04
C ALA A 460 -16.92 7.78 -3.56
N GLY A 461 -17.57 8.47 -4.50
CA GLY A 461 -18.49 9.57 -4.22
C GLY A 461 -17.81 10.92 -3.92
N ALA A 462 -18.59 11.86 -3.39
CA ALA A 462 -18.17 13.23 -3.10
C ALA A 462 -18.77 13.78 -1.79
N GLY A 463 -18.07 14.72 -1.16
CA GLY A 463 -18.51 15.35 0.07
C GLY A 463 -17.52 16.36 0.62
N ALA A 464 -17.42 16.44 1.94
CA ALA A 464 -16.54 17.35 2.64
C ALA A 464 -16.05 16.79 3.98
N VAL A 465 -14.94 17.34 4.49
CA VAL A 465 -14.28 16.92 5.74
C VAL A 465 -13.92 18.11 6.63
N GLY A 466 -13.81 17.86 7.94
CA GLY A 466 -13.40 18.86 8.94
C GLY A 466 -14.52 19.84 9.32
N ALA A 467 -14.20 20.80 10.18
CA ALA A 467 -15.15 21.86 10.56
C ALA A 467 -15.28 22.93 9.48
N GLU A 468 -14.24 23.11 8.65
CA GLU A 468 -14.24 24.03 7.52
C GLU A 468 -15.05 23.49 6.32
N ARG A 469 -15.51 22.23 6.37
CA ARG A 469 -16.16 21.49 5.28
C ARG A 469 -15.37 21.59 3.97
N VAL A 470 -14.07 21.28 4.03
CA VAL A 470 -13.21 21.24 2.83
C VAL A 470 -13.70 20.13 1.89
N PRO A 471 -14.00 20.43 0.61
CA PRO A 471 -14.50 19.43 -0.33
C PRO A 471 -13.53 18.27 -0.58
N LEU A 472 -14.08 17.07 -0.80
CA LEU A 472 -13.36 15.86 -1.23
C LEU A 472 -14.17 15.08 -2.28
N GLN A 473 -13.48 14.29 -3.11
CA GLN A 473 -14.05 13.41 -4.13
C GLN A 473 -13.21 12.14 -4.34
N THR A 474 -13.78 11.12 -4.99
CA THR A 474 -13.17 9.82 -5.37
C THR A 474 -11.66 9.87 -5.67
N GLY A 475 -10.86 9.32 -4.77
CA GLY A 475 -9.39 9.26 -4.88
C GLY A 475 -8.64 10.43 -4.24
N GLN A 476 -9.28 11.22 -3.38
CA GLN A 476 -8.60 12.24 -2.58
C GLN A 476 -8.41 11.80 -1.12
N LEU A 477 -7.26 12.19 -0.57
CA LEU A 477 -6.86 12.03 0.82
C LEU A 477 -6.85 13.40 1.50
N ALA A 478 -7.48 13.52 2.66
CA ALA A 478 -7.29 14.64 3.58
C ALA A 478 -6.43 14.23 4.77
N VAL A 479 -5.42 15.04 5.09
CA VAL A 479 -4.66 14.95 6.35
C VAL A 479 -5.26 15.94 7.35
N LEU A 480 -5.60 15.46 8.54
CA LEU A 480 -6.29 16.25 9.56
C LEU A 480 -5.39 16.55 10.75
N GLY A 481 -5.41 17.82 11.19
CA GLY A 481 -4.57 18.35 12.26
C GLY A 481 -4.94 17.88 13.67
N PRO A 482 -4.42 18.55 14.72
CA PRO A 482 -4.73 18.22 16.11
C PRO A 482 -6.20 18.42 16.46
N GLY A 483 -6.74 17.51 17.28
CA GLY A 483 -8.14 17.52 17.72
C GLY A 483 -8.60 16.14 18.20
N ASN A 484 -9.82 16.04 18.71
CA ASN A 484 -10.41 14.80 19.27
C ASN A 484 -11.77 14.45 18.63
N ALA A 485 -12.09 15.04 17.48
CA ALA A 485 -13.21 14.62 16.63
C ALA A 485 -12.83 14.69 15.15
N VAL A 486 -13.31 13.73 14.35
CA VAL A 486 -13.24 13.73 12.89
C VAL A 486 -14.67 13.86 12.35
N SER A 487 -14.90 14.81 11.44
CA SER A 487 -16.19 15.04 10.79
C SER A 487 -16.08 14.83 9.28
N VAL A 488 -17.02 14.07 8.71
CA VAL A 488 -17.17 13.83 7.27
C VAL A 488 -18.64 13.99 6.91
N SER A 489 -18.96 14.65 5.81
CA SER A 489 -20.34 14.84 5.34
C SER A 489 -20.49 14.55 3.86
N ALA A 490 -21.53 13.83 3.47
CA ALA A 490 -21.83 13.55 2.07
C ALA A 490 -22.43 14.77 1.34
N SER A 491 -22.08 14.95 0.07
CA SER A 491 -22.79 15.88 -0.82
C SER A 491 -24.25 15.44 -1.02
N ARG A 492 -25.16 16.42 -1.16
CA ARG A 492 -26.56 16.18 -1.58
C ARG A 492 -26.65 15.49 -2.94
N THR A 493 -25.78 15.90 -3.87
CA THR A 493 -25.68 15.31 -5.20
C THR A 493 -24.43 14.44 -5.24
N GLN A 494 -24.62 13.18 -5.66
CA GLN A 494 -23.56 12.23 -5.94
C GLN A 494 -23.50 11.91 -7.44
N GLU A 495 -22.44 11.26 -7.91
CA GLU A 495 -22.43 10.70 -9.27
C GLU A 495 -23.25 9.41 -9.35
N SER A 496 -23.81 9.10 -10.52
CA SER A 496 -24.72 7.95 -10.68
C SER A 496 -24.09 6.56 -10.50
N ARG A 497 -22.75 6.48 -10.46
CA ARG A 497 -21.99 5.25 -10.18
C ARG A 497 -21.61 5.10 -8.70
N SER A 498 -21.64 6.20 -7.96
CA SER A 498 -21.24 6.26 -6.55
C SER A 498 -22.37 6.94 -5.76
N PRO A 499 -23.54 6.29 -5.60
CA PRO A 499 -24.73 6.91 -5.03
C PRO A 499 -24.60 7.30 -3.54
N THR A 500 -23.54 6.81 -2.88
CA THR A 500 -23.10 7.12 -1.52
C THR A 500 -21.71 7.76 -1.53
N LEU A 501 -21.34 8.39 -0.42
CA LEU A 501 -19.95 8.76 -0.14
C LEU A 501 -19.29 7.65 0.68
N ASP A 502 -18.25 7.03 0.14
CA ASP A 502 -17.55 5.91 0.76
C ASP A 502 -16.11 6.29 1.10
N VAL A 503 -15.74 6.16 2.38
CA VAL A 503 -14.48 6.67 2.92
C VAL A 503 -13.78 5.68 3.84
N LEU A 504 -12.45 5.71 3.81
CA LEU A 504 -11.61 5.17 4.87
C LEU A 504 -11.26 6.29 5.86
N VAL A 505 -11.46 6.03 7.15
CA VAL A 505 -11.00 6.89 8.24
C VAL A 505 -9.90 6.14 9.00
N LEU A 506 -8.69 6.69 8.96
CA LEU A 506 -7.46 6.06 9.47
C LEU A 506 -6.83 6.92 10.55
N GLY A 507 -6.23 6.31 11.56
CA GLY A 507 -5.37 7.02 12.49
C GLY A 507 -4.68 6.07 13.45
N GLY A 508 -3.37 6.22 13.59
CA GLY A 508 -2.56 5.53 14.58
C GLY A 508 -1.79 6.48 15.47
N ARG A 509 -1.30 5.95 16.59
CA ARG A 509 -0.32 6.63 17.42
C ARG A 509 1.02 6.67 16.66
N PRO A 510 1.57 7.85 16.32
CA PRO A 510 2.84 7.93 15.62
C PRO A 510 3.96 7.26 16.42
N ILE A 511 4.72 6.37 15.77
CA ILE A 511 5.83 5.60 16.32
C ILE A 511 7.04 6.52 16.57
N ARG A 512 7.27 7.49 15.67
CA ARG A 512 8.34 8.50 15.73
C ARG A 512 9.76 7.91 15.76
N GLU A 513 9.95 6.78 15.09
CA GLU A 513 11.25 6.19 14.81
C GLU A 513 11.68 6.48 13.37
N PRO A 514 12.99 6.46 13.05
CA PRO A 514 13.45 6.58 11.67
C PRO A 514 12.88 5.47 10.78
N VAL A 515 12.56 5.80 9.53
CA VAL A 515 12.13 4.85 8.50
C VAL A 515 13.18 4.81 7.40
N ALA A 516 13.66 3.61 7.07
CA ALA A 516 14.50 3.34 5.91
C ALA A 516 13.75 2.34 5.02
N TRP A 517 13.42 2.76 3.80
CA TRP A 517 12.54 2.02 2.89
C TRP A 517 13.21 1.85 1.53
N ALA A 518 13.26 0.62 1.02
CA ALA A 518 13.51 0.33 -0.39
C ALA A 518 12.64 -0.86 -0.83
N GLY A 519 11.72 -0.61 -1.76
CA GLY A 519 10.81 -1.63 -2.30
C GLY A 519 10.05 -2.41 -1.21
N PRO A 520 10.20 -3.75 -1.13
CA PRO A 520 9.50 -4.60 -0.17
C PRO A 520 10.02 -4.54 1.29
N PHE A 521 11.03 -3.70 1.58
CA PHE A 521 11.72 -3.70 2.88
C PHE A 521 11.67 -2.35 3.56
N VAL A 522 11.08 -2.31 4.77
CA VAL A 522 10.88 -1.09 5.57
C VAL A 522 11.46 -1.29 6.96
N MET A 523 12.70 -0.85 7.15
CA MET A 523 13.46 -0.97 8.39
C MET A 523 13.68 0.41 9.05
N ASN A 524 14.61 0.54 9.99
CA ASN A 524 14.94 1.84 10.60
C ASN A 524 16.29 2.42 10.13
N THR A 525 17.11 1.64 9.42
CA THR A 525 18.45 2.03 8.95
C THR A 525 18.78 1.40 7.59
N ARG A 526 19.69 2.02 6.80
CA ARG A 526 20.16 1.47 5.51
C ARG A 526 20.72 0.06 5.68
N ASP A 527 21.51 -0.18 6.73
CA ASP A 527 22.14 -1.48 7.00
C ASP A 527 21.10 -2.59 7.22
N GLU A 528 20.00 -2.31 7.94
CA GLU A 528 18.90 -3.27 8.13
C GLU A 528 18.14 -3.57 6.82
N VAL A 529 18.01 -2.59 5.92
CA VAL A 529 17.44 -2.79 4.57
C VAL A 529 18.39 -3.61 3.70
N MET A 530 19.70 -3.30 3.70
CA MET A 530 20.69 -4.10 2.94
C MET A 530 20.71 -5.56 3.43
N GLN A 531 20.64 -5.79 4.75
CA GLN A 531 20.50 -7.13 5.32
C GLN A 531 19.22 -7.84 4.86
N ALA A 532 18.13 -7.11 4.59
CA ALA A 532 16.90 -7.68 4.02
C ALA A 532 17.09 -8.19 2.58
N PHE A 533 17.77 -7.42 1.72
CA PHE A 533 18.16 -7.89 0.39
C PHE A 533 19.11 -9.09 0.46
N THR A 534 20.15 -9.05 1.31
CA THR A 534 21.10 -10.16 1.48
C THR A 534 20.46 -11.42 2.11
N ASP A 535 19.37 -11.28 2.87
CA ASP A 535 18.56 -12.39 3.36
C ASP A 535 17.66 -12.96 2.26
N TYR A 536 16.98 -12.11 1.49
CA TYR A 536 16.13 -12.51 0.36
C TYR A 536 16.91 -13.30 -0.69
N GLN A 537 18.02 -12.73 -1.19
CA GLN A 537 18.89 -13.33 -2.21
C GLN A 537 19.47 -14.68 -1.79
N ALA A 538 19.53 -14.97 -0.49
CA ALA A 538 20.05 -16.21 0.08
C ALA A 538 18.95 -17.13 0.65
N GLY A 539 17.68 -16.94 0.24
CA GLY A 539 16.55 -17.81 0.63
C GLY A 539 16.17 -17.75 2.12
N ARG A 540 16.61 -16.74 2.87
CA ARG A 540 16.37 -16.63 4.33
C ARG A 540 15.03 -15.95 4.70
N LEU A 541 14.19 -15.62 3.71
CA LEU A 541 12.82 -15.11 3.91
C LEU A 541 11.73 -16.18 3.78
N GLY A 542 12.13 -17.46 3.80
CA GLY A 542 11.28 -18.61 3.48
C GLY A 542 11.58 -19.16 2.09
N SER A 543 10.83 -20.17 1.68
CA SER A 543 10.94 -20.80 0.36
C SER A 543 9.56 -20.97 -0.25
N ILE A 544 9.46 -20.84 -1.57
CA ILE A 544 8.20 -21.05 -2.30
C ILE A 544 7.81 -22.54 -2.15
N PRO A 545 6.61 -22.87 -1.63
CA PRO A 545 6.17 -24.26 -1.52
C PRO A 545 6.04 -24.93 -2.88
N VAL A 546 6.56 -26.15 -3.01
CA VAL A 546 6.49 -26.92 -4.26
C VAL A 546 5.06 -27.41 -4.50
N VAL A 547 4.40 -26.88 -5.53
CA VAL A 547 3.06 -27.31 -5.93
C VAL A 547 3.15 -28.65 -6.68
N HIS A 548 3.02 -29.75 -5.94
CA HIS A 548 2.93 -31.09 -6.51
C HIS A 548 1.68 -31.22 -7.41
N GLY A 549 1.88 -31.20 -8.73
CA GLY A 549 0.82 -31.35 -9.73
C GLY A 549 0.79 -30.29 -10.83
N ALA A 550 1.57 -29.21 -10.70
CA ALA A 550 1.73 -28.26 -11.81
C ALA A 550 2.42 -28.93 -13.02
N PRO A 551 1.92 -28.77 -14.26
CA PRO A 551 2.55 -29.36 -15.44
C PRO A 551 3.86 -28.63 -15.74
N THR A 552 4.99 -29.34 -15.61
CA THR A 552 6.34 -28.79 -15.83
C THR A 552 6.72 -28.61 -17.30
N THR A 553 5.77 -28.78 -18.23
CA THR A 553 5.96 -28.53 -19.67
C THR A 553 5.62 -27.07 -19.98
N LEU A 554 6.64 -26.23 -20.05
CA LEU A 554 6.59 -25.03 -20.88
C LEU A 554 6.45 -25.48 -22.33
N THR A 555 5.26 -25.30 -22.92
CA THR A 555 5.05 -25.56 -24.34
C THR A 555 5.64 -24.39 -25.12
N GLU A 556 6.82 -24.57 -25.73
CA GLU A 556 7.32 -23.62 -26.73
C GLU A 556 6.32 -23.57 -27.88
N SER A 557 5.59 -22.45 -28.00
CA SER A 557 4.84 -22.13 -29.21
C SER A 557 5.84 -21.76 -30.31
N GLN A 558 6.22 -22.74 -31.14
CA GLN A 558 6.93 -22.42 -32.37
C GLN A 558 6.06 -21.47 -33.22
N PRO A 559 6.65 -20.43 -33.85
CA PRO A 559 5.89 -19.60 -34.78
C PRO A 559 5.54 -20.43 -36.03
N ASP A 560 4.27 -20.35 -36.45
CA ASP A 560 3.82 -20.93 -37.72
C ASP A 560 4.53 -20.26 -38.93
N ALA A 561 4.63 -21.01 -40.03
CA ALA A 561 5.45 -20.70 -41.21
C ALA A 561 4.67 -20.08 -42.40
#